data_AF-A0A1M6K280-F1
#
_entry.id   AF-A0A1M6K280-F1
#
_cell.length_a   1.000
_cell.length_b   1.000
_cell.length_c   1.000
_cell.angle_alpha   90.00
_cell.angle_beta   90.00
_cell.angle_gamma   90.00
#
_symmetry.space_group_name_H-M   'P 1'
#
loop_
_entity.id
_entity.type
_entity.pdbx_description
1 polymer ?
#
loop_
_entity_poly.entity_id
_entity_poly.type
_entity_poly.pdbx_seq_one_letter_code
_entity_poly.pdbx_strand_id
1 'polypeptide(L)'
;MSDFDPVILIHGAWQGSWAWARFTPYLQAAGLVAHAVDLPGNGVDGSDPADVTFEACLRHVYDVVRIFGRPVSLVGHSGGGLLITAFAERWPDHVSRLVYVAGMMLPGGESFQDVVNSISKQHPAASGIGPHLVWSADRLVSSVPAQAAITFFLQDCTEGDAASAAAQLTPQGEGGRAVTTPATAERYGRIPRLYVETLDDRSVILPVQRAMQALAPGASVVSLPTGHAPQLSATARLAEAIIPFLAPCP
;
A
#
# COMPACT_ATOMS: atom_id res chain seq x y z
N MET A 1 -20.77 1.78 20.56
CA MET A 1 -20.21 1.50 19.22
C MET A 1 -18.96 2.35 19.08
N SER A 2 -17.89 1.88 18.44
CA SER A 2 -16.67 2.67 18.27
C SER A 2 -16.97 3.95 17.48
N ASP A 3 -16.51 5.09 17.99
CA ASP A 3 -16.61 6.38 17.29
C ASP A 3 -15.71 6.41 16.04
N PHE A 4 -14.73 5.51 15.94
CA PHE A 4 -13.86 5.37 14.77
C PHE A 4 -14.57 4.72 13.59
N ASP A 5 -14.22 5.16 12.39
CA ASP A 5 -14.55 4.42 11.16
C ASP A 5 -13.75 3.11 11.08
N PRO A 6 -14.33 2.05 10.51
CA PRO A 6 -13.60 0.83 10.25
C PRO A 6 -12.39 1.10 9.34
N VAL A 7 -11.32 0.33 9.53
CA VAL A 7 -10.06 0.47 8.80
C VAL A 7 -9.86 -0.75 7.92
N ILE A 8 -9.72 -0.54 6.61
CA ILE A 8 -9.34 -1.59 5.67
C ILE A 8 -7.85 -1.45 5.35
N LEU A 9 -7.10 -2.52 5.56
CA LEU A 9 -5.65 -2.56 5.36
C LEU A 9 -5.36 -3.30 4.04
N ILE A 10 -4.78 -2.59 3.08
CA ILE A 10 -4.42 -3.07 1.75
C ILE A 10 -2.90 -3.29 1.70
N HIS A 11 -2.49 -4.52 1.43
CA HIS A 11 -1.08 -4.91 1.35
C HIS A 11 -0.39 -4.35 0.08
N GLY A 12 0.96 -4.38 0.09
CA GLY A 12 1.77 -4.08 -1.08
C GLY A 12 1.80 -5.21 -2.10
N ALA A 13 2.44 -4.99 -3.25
CA ALA A 13 2.62 -6.05 -4.25
C ALA A 13 3.35 -7.27 -3.65
N TRP A 14 3.06 -8.46 -4.17
CA TRP A 14 3.60 -9.76 -3.74
C TRP A 14 3.25 -10.18 -2.30
N GLN A 15 2.56 -9.34 -1.54
CA GLN A 15 2.16 -9.63 -0.16
C GLN A 15 0.72 -10.12 -0.09
N GLY A 16 0.26 -10.41 1.13
CA GLY A 16 -1.14 -10.66 1.48
C GLY A 16 -1.49 -9.97 2.80
N SER A 17 -2.69 -10.25 3.32
CA SER A 17 -3.22 -9.76 4.60
C SER A 17 -2.28 -10.05 5.79
N TRP A 18 -1.49 -11.13 5.70
CA TRP A 18 -0.46 -11.50 6.68
C TRP A 18 0.53 -10.37 6.98
N ALA A 19 0.80 -9.47 6.01
CA ALA A 19 1.71 -8.35 6.18
C ALA A 19 1.26 -7.37 7.28
N TRP A 20 -0.03 -7.39 7.62
CA TRP A 20 -0.63 -6.55 8.64
C TRP A 20 -0.86 -7.26 9.98
N ALA A 21 -0.62 -8.58 10.07
CA ALA A 21 -1.01 -9.39 11.23
C ALA A 21 -0.41 -8.88 12.56
N ARG A 22 0.84 -8.38 12.54
CA ARG A 22 1.51 -7.79 13.71
C ARG A 22 1.03 -6.37 14.03
N PHE A 23 0.48 -5.67 13.04
CA PHE A 23 0.04 -4.29 13.15
C PHE A 23 -1.42 -4.17 13.63
N THR A 24 -2.31 -5.04 13.14
CA THR A 24 -3.75 -5.04 13.46
C THR A 24 -4.07 -5.00 14.96
N PRO A 25 -3.34 -5.72 15.85
CA PRO A 25 -3.60 -5.65 17.30
C PRO A 25 -3.45 -4.24 17.90
N TYR A 26 -2.58 -3.39 17.34
CA TYR A 26 -2.42 -2.00 17.81
C TYR A 26 -3.66 -1.15 17.51
N LEU A 27 -4.25 -1.32 16.32
CA LEU A 27 -5.50 -0.65 15.97
C LEU A 27 -6.66 -1.11 16.86
N GLN A 28 -6.75 -2.42 17.11
CA GLN A 28 -7.77 -3.01 17.97
C GLN A 28 -7.63 -2.53 19.43
N ALA A 29 -6.41 -2.45 19.94
CA ALA A 29 -6.14 -1.92 21.29
C ALA A 29 -6.54 -0.44 21.44
N ALA A 30 -6.50 0.33 20.35
CA ALA A 30 -6.98 1.71 20.31
C ALA A 30 -8.51 1.83 20.06
N GLY A 31 -9.23 0.70 19.97
CA GLY A 31 -10.68 0.68 19.78
C GLY A 31 -11.15 0.76 18.33
N LEU A 32 -10.25 0.64 17.34
CA LEU A 32 -10.60 0.60 15.93
C LEU A 32 -10.98 -0.82 15.49
N VAL A 33 -11.98 -0.91 14.63
CA VAL A 33 -12.27 -2.15 13.89
C VAL A 33 -11.39 -2.17 12.65
N ALA A 34 -10.42 -3.08 12.60
CA ALA A 34 -9.48 -3.18 11.48
C ALA A 34 -9.60 -4.53 10.77
N HIS A 35 -9.56 -4.50 9.43
CA HIS A 35 -9.67 -5.67 8.57
C HIS A 35 -8.61 -5.61 7.47
N ALA A 36 -7.69 -6.57 7.47
CA ALA A 36 -6.72 -6.75 6.39
C ALA A 36 -7.30 -7.70 5.34
N VAL A 37 -7.20 -7.31 4.06
CA VAL A 37 -7.73 -8.10 2.93
C VAL A 37 -6.58 -8.76 2.17
N ASP A 38 -6.84 -9.94 1.63
CA ASP A 38 -6.04 -10.53 0.56
C ASP A 38 -6.65 -10.10 -0.77
N LEU A 39 -5.87 -9.43 -1.62
CA LEU A 39 -6.34 -9.08 -2.97
C LEU A 39 -6.41 -10.33 -3.86
N PRO A 40 -7.23 -10.32 -4.93
CA PRO A 40 -7.25 -11.41 -5.90
C PRO A 40 -5.83 -11.78 -6.39
N GLY A 41 -5.49 -13.07 -6.34
CA GLY A 41 -4.19 -13.64 -6.71
C GLY A 41 -3.05 -13.40 -5.71
N ASN A 42 -3.36 -12.90 -4.51
CA ASN A 42 -2.38 -12.57 -3.48
C ASN A 42 -2.67 -13.28 -2.14
N GLY A 43 -1.63 -13.54 -1.37
CA GLY A 43 -1.76 -14.17 -0.05
C GLY A 43 -2.39 -15.56 -0.13
N VAL A 44 -3.54 -15.74 0.52
CA VAL A 44 -4.30 -17.01 0.45
C VAL A 44 -5.42 -17.01 -0.58
N ASP A 45 -5.58 -15.91 -1.34
CA ASP A 45 -6.52 -15.88 -2.46
C ASP A 45 -6.05 -16.85 -3.56
N GLY A 46 -6.93 -17.76 -3.95
CA GLY A 46 -6.63 -18.85 -4.87
C GLY A 46 -6.75 -18.51 -6.35
N SER A 47 -6.99 -17.24 -6.71
CA SER A 47 -7.09 -16.82 -8.12
C SER A 47 -5.74 -16.95 -8.82
N ASP A 48 -5.74 -17.28 -10.12
CA ASP A 48 -4.51 -17.25 -10.91
C ASP A 48 -4.05 -15.79 -11.06
N PRO A 49 -2.84 -15.42 -10.60
CA PRO A 49 -2.32 -14.05 -10.73
C PRO A 49 -2.29 -13.57 -12.20
N ALA A 50 -2.16 -14.45 -13.19
CA ALA A 50 -2.16 -14.05 -14.60
C ALA A 50 -3.51 -13.50 -15.07
N ASP A 51 -4.61 -13.92 -14.44
CA ASP A 51 -5.98 -13.52 -14.81
C ASP A 51 -6.51 -12.34 -13.99
N VAL A 52 -5.75 -11.88 -12.99
CA VAL A 52 -6.17 -10.79 -12.09
C VAL A 52 -6.20 -9.46 -12.84
N THR A 53 -7.30 -8.73 -12.67
CA THR A 53 -7.49 -7.38 -13.21
C THR A 53 -7.64 -6.35 -12.10
N PHE A 54 -7.26 -5.11 -12.37
CA PHE A 54 -7.41 -3.99 -11.43
C PHE A 54 -8.87 -3.78 -11.03
N GLU A 55 -9.81 -3.97 -11.97
CA GLU A 55 -11.25 -3.90 -11.70
C GLU A 55 -11.71 -5.00 -10.73
N ALA A 56 -11.18 -6.22 -10.85
CA ALA A 56 -11.46 -7.30 -9.91
C ALA A 56 -10.96 -6.95 -8.50
N CYS A 57 -9.76 -6.37 -8.37
CA CYS A 57 -9.25 -5.88 -7.10
C CYS A 57 -10.13 -4.77 -6.50
N LEU A 58 -10.55 -3.79 -7.29
CA LEU A 58 -11.45 -2.71 -6.83
C LEU A 58 -12.79 -3.24 -6.34
N ARG A 59 -13.40 -4.14 -7.11
CA ARG A 59 -14.66 -4.77 -6.74
C ARG A 59 -14.54 -5.61 -5.46
N HIS A 60 -13.46 -6.37 -5.33
CA HIS A 60 -13.20 -7.16 -4.12
C HIS A 60 -13.17 -6.26 -2.88
N VAL A 61 -12.42 -5.15 -2.93
CA VAL A 61 -12.39 -4.18 -1.83
C VAL A 61 -13.77 -3.56 -1.61
N TYR A 62 -14.52 -3.23 -2.67
CA TYR A 62 -15.88 -2.69 -2.53
C TYR A 62 -16.83 -3.65 -1.81
N ASP A 63 -16.75 -4.95 -2.14
CA ASP A 63 -17.53 -5.99 -1.50
C ASP A 63 -17.22 -6.12 0.00
N VAL A 64 -15.97 -5.90 0.40
CA VAL A 64 -15.56 -5.83 1.81
C VAL A 64 -16.09 -4.55 2.47
N VAL A 65 -15.89 -3.39 1.84
CA VAL A 65 -16.28 -2.09 2.40
C VAL A 65 -17.78 -2.00 2.67
N ARG A 66 -18.62 -2.52 1.76
CA ARG A 66 -20.08 -2.45 1.92
C ARG A 66 -20.62 -3.26 3.10
N ILE A 67 -19.87 -4.24 3.61
CA ILE A 67 -20.27 -5.03 4.81
C ILE A 67 -20.40 -4.13 6.04
N PHE A 68 -19.60 -3.06 6.12
CA PHE A 68 -19.60 -2.15 7.26
C PHE A 68 -20.80 -1.19 7.30
N GLY A 69 -21.49 -0.98 6.16
CA GLY A 69 -22.67 -0.11 6.08
C GLY A 69 -22.42 1.38 6.36
N ARG A 70 -21.16 1.80 6.45
CA ARG A 70 -20.70 3.18 6.70
C ARG A 70 -19.37 3.43 5.99
N PRO A 71 -18.94 4.69 5.82
CA PRO A 71 -17.61 5.00 5.28
C PRO A 71 -16.49 4.36 6.10
N VAL A 72 -15.38 4.03 5.43
CA VAL A 72 -14.20 3.41 6.05
C VAL A 72 -12.95 4.23 5.81
N SER A 73 -11.94 4.05 6.65
CA SER A 73 -10.58 4.49 6.36
C SER A 73 -9.83 3.41 5.59
N LEU A 74 -9.12 3.78 4.52
CA LEU A 74 -8.27 2.85 3.76
C LEU A 74 -6.80 3.14 4.04
N VAL A 75 -6.04 2.09 4.35
CA VAL A 75 -4.58 2.15 4.54
C VAL A 75 -3.93 1.31 3.46
N GLY A 76 -3.14 1.92 2.58
CA GLY A 76 -2.46 1.26 1.47
C GLY A 76 -0.95 1.28 1.66
N HIS A 77 -0.33 0.09 1.76
CA HIS A 77 1.12 -0.04 1.74
C HIS A 77 1.64 -0.19 0.30
N SER A 78 2.72 0.52 -0.05
CA SER A 78 3.41 0.36 -1.33
C SER A 78 2.43 0.38 -2.52
N GLY A 79 2.39 -0.67 -3.35
CA GLY A 79 1.45 -0.82 -4.47
C GLY A 79 -0.03 -0.72 -4.10
N GLY A 80 -0.42 -1.05 -2.86
CA GLY A 80 -1.79 -0.85 -2.35
C GLY A 80 -2.23 0.62 -2.38
N GLY A 81 -1.29 1.56 -2.40
CA GLY A 81 -1.54 2.99 -2.63
C GLY A 81 -2.31 3.29 -3.93
N LEU A 82 -2.00 2.55 -5.01
CA LEU A 82 -2.69 2.70 -6.28
C LEU A 82 -4.19 2.36 -6.15
N LEU A 83 -4.47 1.27 -5.44
CA LEU A 83 -5.82 0.76 -5.26
C LEU A 83 -6.67 1.70 -4.41
N ILE A 84 -6.14 2.20 -3.28
CA ILE A 84 -6.90 3.10 -2.40
C ILE A 84 -7.18 4.46 -3.07
N THR A 85 -6.27 4.96 -3.91
CA THR A 85 -6.50 6.16 -4.71
C THR A 85 -7.64 5.96 -5.70
N ALA A 86 -7.59 4.87 -6.48
CA ALA A 86 -8.64 4.58 -7.47
C ALA A 86 -9.99 4.26 -6.82
N PHE A 87 -9.97 3.59 -5.66
CA PHE A 87 -11.18 3.32 -4.89
C PHE A 87 -11.83 4.62 -4.42
N ALA A 88 -11.05 5.52 -3.83
CA ALA A 88 -11.50 6.83 -3.39
C ALA A 88 -12.00 7.70 -4.54
N GLU A 89 -11.36 7.61 -5.71
CA GLU A 89 -11.87 8.28 -6.89
C GLU A 89 -13.23 7.72 -7.31
N ARG A 90 -13.42 6.40 -7.33
CA ARG A 90 -14.66 5.78 -7.80
C ARG A 90 -15.82 5.83 -6.80
N TRP A 91 -15.53 5.76 -5.51
CA TRP A 91 -16.51 5.68 -4.43
C TRP A 91 -16.14 6.60 -3.27
N PRO A 92 -16.06 7.93 -3.49
CA PRO A 92 -15.55 8.86 -2.49
C PRO A 92 -16.46 8.94 -1.24
N ASP A 93 -17.75 8.63 -1.36
CA ASP A 93 -18.69 8.61 -0.24
C ASP A 93 -18.56 7.36 0.65
N HIS A 94 -17.79 6.36 0.22
CA HIS A 94 -17.48 5.17 1.01
C HIS A 94 -16.15 5.28 1.78
N VAL A 95 -15.42 6.40 1.61
CA VAL A 95 -14.08 6.59 2.19
C VAL A 95 -14.08 7.82 3.08
N SER A 96 -13.72 7.65 4.35
CA SER A 96 -13.55 8.77 5.27
C SER A 96 -12.13 9.32 5.28
N ARG A 97 -11.13 8.45 5.16
CA ARG A 97 -9.70 8.82 5.22
C ARG A 97 -8.84 7.86 4.41
N LEU A 98 -7.70 8.37 3.95
CA LEU A 98 -6.68 7.60 3.23
C LEU A 98 -5.34 7.72 3.94
N VAL A 99 -4.67 6.58 4.15
CA VAL A 99 -3.31 6.52 4.70
C VAL A 99 -2.41 5.75 3.73
N TYR A 100 -1.33 6.37 3.31
CA TYR A 100 -0.32 5.75 2.44
C TYR A 100 0.90 5.41 3.28
N VAL A 101 1.26 4.13 3.37
CA VAL A 101 2.47 3.68 4.08
C VAL A 101 3.52 3.30 3.06
N ALA A 102 4.55 4.15 2.88
CA ALA A 102 5.47 4.04 1.74
C ALA A 102 4.73 3.86 0.40
N GLY A 103 3.52 4.43 0.30
CA GLY A 103 2.53 4.06 -0.71
C GLY A 103 2.78 4.72 -2.06
N MET A 104 2.38 4.04 -3.14
CA MET A 104 2.31 4.61 -4.48
C MET A 104 1.10 5.56 -4.57
N MET A 105 1.28 6.81 -4.13
CA MET A 105 0.25 7.85 -4.16
C MET A 105 0.30 8.63 -5.48
N LEU A 106 -0.31 8.07 -6.53
CA LEU A 106 -0.35 8.66 -7.88
C LEU A 106 -1.78 9.08 -8.24
N PRO A 107 -2.01 10.33 -8.68
CA PRO A 107 -3.33 10.81 -9.09
C PRO A 107 -3.70 10.40 -10.53
N GLY A 108 -2.94 9.50 -11.17
CA GLY A 108 -3.09 9.14 -12.58
C GLY A 108 -2.42 10.12 -13.55
N GLY A 109 -2.40 9.77 -14.84
CA GLY A 109 -1.66 10.49 -15.88
C GLY A 109 -0.19 10.05 -16.01
N GLU A 110 0.48 9.80 -14.89
CA GLU A 110 1.82 9.21 -14.84
C GLU A 110 1.79 7.85 -14.13
N SER A 111 2.53 6.88 -14.66
CA SER A 111 2.73 5.59 -13.99
C SER A 111 3.87 5.69 -12.96
N PHE A 112 3.93 4.71 -12.04
CA PHE A 112 5.06 4.59 -11.12
C PHE A 112 6.40 4.50 -11.87
N GLN A 113 6.42 3.80 -13.01
CA GLN A 113 7.62 3.67 -13.83
C GLN A 113 8.03 5.02 -14.45
N ASP A 114 7.08 5.87 -14.82
CA ASP A 114 7.37 7.21 -15.34
C ASP A 114 8.05 8.09 -14.28
N VAL A 115 7.55 8.05 -13.04
CA VAL A 115 8.16 8.75 -11.91
C VAL A 115 9.57 8.22 -11.62
N VAL A 116 9.76 6.91 -11.63
CA VAL A 116 11.10 6.31 -11.49
C VAL A 116 12.03 6.79 -12.60
N ASN A 117 11.59 6.73 -13.86
CA ASN A 117 12.39 7.13 -15.02
C ASN A 117 12.78 8.62 -14.98
N SER A 118 11.88 9.50 -14.52
CA SER A 118 12.12 10.94 -14.50
C SER A 118 13.24 11.34 -13.53
N ILE A 119 13.40 10.60 -12.43
CA ILE A 119 14.40 10.91 -11.39
C ILE A 119 15.62 9.97 -11.39
N SER A 120 15.58 8.86 -12.14
CA SER A 120 16.62 7.81 -12.11
C SER A 120 18.04 8.31 -12.44
N LYS A 121 18.17 9.36 -13.27
CA LYS A 121 19.48 9.97 -13.57
C LYS A 121 20.14 10.60 -12.34
N GLN A 122 19.34 11.20 -11.45
CA GLN A 122 19.80 11.84 -10.22
C GLN A 122 19.83 10.86 -9.05
N HIS A 123 18.94 9.86 -9.09
CA HIS A 123 18.79 8.85 -8.06
C HIS A 123 18.84 7.45 -8.70
N PRO A 124 20.03 6.87 -8.93
CA PRO A 124 20.15 5.54 -9.54
C PRO A 124 19.42 4.43 -8.79
N ALA A 125 19.26 4.58 -7.46
CA ALA A 125 18.50 3.66 -6.62
C ALA A 125 16.97 3.76 -6.80
N ALA A 126 16.46 4.69 -7.63
CA ALA A 126 15.03 4.88 -7.85
C ALA A 126 14.33 3.65 -8.44
N SER A 127 15.08 2.78 -9.14
CA SER A 127 14.55 1.52 -9.67
C SER A 127 14.19 0.51 -8.57
N GLY A 128 14.72 0.68 -7.34
CA GLY A 128 14.41 -0.14 -6.18
C GLY A 128 14.50 -1.64 -6.46
N ILE A 129 13.42 -2.36 -6.18
CA ILE A 129 13.33 -3.81 -6.40
C ILE A 129 13.23 -4.20 -7.90
N GLY A 130 12.85 -3.26 -8.78
CA GLY A 130 12.51 -3.54 -10.18
C GLY A 130 13.53 -4.42 -10.94
N PRO A 131 14.85 -4.12 -10.88
CA PRO A 131 15.88 -4.91 -11.55
C PRO A 131 16.06 -6.34 -11.01
N HIS A 132 15.50 -6.66 -9.85
CA HIS A 132 15.62 -7.96 -9.18
C HIS A 132 14.39 -8.85 -9.35
N LEU A 133 13.35 -8.36 -10.02
CA LEU A 133 12.12 -9.10 -10.26
C LEU A 133 12.35 -10.25 -11.24
N VAL A 134 11.76 -11.40 -10.95
CA VAL A 134 11.65 -12.54 -11.86
C VAL A 134 10.29 -12.47 -12.53
N TRP A 135 10.26 -12.67 -13.85
CA TRP A 135 9.08 -12.50 -14.68
C TRP A 135 8.66 -13.80 -15.35
N SER A 136 7.35 -14.02 -15.47
CA SER A 136 6.80 -15.04 -16.37
C SER A 136 7.14 -14.71 -17.83
N ALA A 137 7.10 -15.73 -18.71
CA ALA A 137 7.47 -15.59 -20.11
C ALA A 137 6.61 -14.56 -20.86
N ASP A 138 5.32 -14.48 -20.52
CA ASP A 138 4.34 -13.54 -21.07
C ASP A 138 4.36 -12.15 -20.39
N ARG A 139 5.21 -11.95 -19.37
CA ARG A 139 5.32 -10.73 -18.56
C ARG A 139 4.05 -10.34 -17.81
N LEU A 140 3.09 -11.25 -17.63
CA LEU A 140 1.86 -10.99 -16.89
C LEU A 140 2.02 -11.13 -15.37
N VAL A 141 3.03 -11.89 -14.92
CA VAL A 141 3.26 -12.18 -13.52
C VAL A 141 4.71 -11.89 -13.14
N SER A 142 4.90 -11.20 -12.01
CA SER A 142 6.21 -10.94 -11.40
C SER A 142 6.35 -11.65 -10.05
N SER A 143 7.58 -11.98 -9.67
CA SER A 143 7.92 -12.59 -8.38
C SER A 143 9.21 -12.01 -7.82
N VAL A 144 9.32 -12.03 -6.49
CA VAL A 144 10.47 -11.47 -5.78
C VAL A 144 11.29 -12.60 -5.16
N PRO A 145 12.56 -12.78 -5.55
CA PRO A 145 13.45 -13.70 -4.86
C PRO A 145 13.59 -13.34 -3.37
N ALA A 146 13.61 -14.34 -2.49
CA ALA A 146 13.63 -14.11 -1.04
C ALA A 146 14.77 -13.18 -0.58
N GLN A 147 15.98 -13.34 -1.13
CA GLN A 147 17.12 -12.48 -0.78
C GLN A 147 16.90 -11.01 -1.22
N ALA A 148 16.23 -10.80 -2.35
CA ALA A 148 15.88 -9.47 -2.81
C ALA A 148 14.81 -8.86 -1.89
N ALA A 149 13.80 -9.62 -1.50
CA ALA A 149 12.80 -9.18 -0.52
C ALA A 149 13.44 -8.76 0.82
N ILE A 150 14.36 -9.57 1.34
CA ILE A 150 15.10 -9.24 2.58
C ILE A 150 15.87 -7.93 2.43
N THR A 151 16.53 -7.74 1.29
CA THR A 151 17.39 -6.57 1.05
C THR A 151 16.60 -5.26 0.88
N PHE A 152 15.45 -5.32 0.19
CA PHE A 152 14.72 -4.15 -0.28
C PHE A 152 13.46 -3.84 0.53
N PHE A 153 12.82 -4.85 1.12
CA PHE A 153 11.55 -4.70 1.83
C PHE A 153 11.67 -4.88 3.35
N LEU A 154 12.55 -5.79 3.79
CA LEU A 154 12.57 -6.32 5.16
C LEU A 154 13.90 -6.04 5.87
N GLN A 155 14.64 -5.03 5.43
CA GLN A 155 15.99 -4.71 5.93
C GLN A 155 16.02 -4.38 7.43
N ASP A 156 14.88 -3.98 7.99
CA ASP A 156 14.73 -3.62 9.41
C ASP A 156 14.17 -4.75 10.26
N CYS A 157 13.74 -5.85 9.64
CA CYS A 157 13.25 -7.01 10.38
C CYS A 157 14.42 -7.78 10.99
N THR A 158 14.16 -8.53 12.06
CA THR A 158 15.10 -9.56 12.51
C THR A 158 15.30 -10.59 11.41
N GLU A 159 16.42 -11.30 11.38
CA GLU A 159 16.70 -12.32 10.34
C GLU A 159 15.58 -13.36 10.24
N GLY A 160 15.09 -13.85 11.37
CA GLY A 160 13.99 -14.82 11.42
C GLY A 160 12.66 -14.26 10.91
N ASP A 161 12.32 -13.03 11.29
CA ASP A 161 11.10 -12.36 10.81
C ASP A 161 11.19 -12.06 9.31
N ALA A 162 12.37 -11.62 8.83
CA ALA A 162 12.61 -11.31 7.43
C ALA A 162 12.49 -12.57 6.56
N ALA A 163 13.10 -13.69 6.98
CA ALA A 163 13.00 -14.96 6.29
C ALA A 163 11.54 -15.47 6.26
N SER A 164 10.83 -15.38 7.38
CA SER A 164 9.43 -15.81 7.49
C SER A 164 8.49 -14.97 6.65
N ALA A 165 8.70 -13.65 6.58
CA ALA A 165 7.92 -12.76 5.73
C ALA A 165 8.25 -12.97 4.24
N ALA A 166 9.53 -13.13 3.88
CA ALA A 166 9.93 -13.39 2.50
C ALA A 166 9.35 -14.71 1.95
N ALA A 167 9.23 -15.74 2.80
CA ALA A 167 8.64 -17.02 2.44
C ALA A 167 7.11 -16.97 2.20
N GLN A 168 6.43 -15.91 2.66
CA GLN A 168 5.00 -15.72 2.46
C GLN A 168 4.66 -14.85 1.24
N LEU A 169 5.67 -14.38 0.50
CA LEU A 169 5.43 -13.63 -0.73
C LEU A 169 4.84 -14.56 -1.80
N THR A 170 3.85 -14.04 -2.53
CA THR A 170 3.22 -14.73 -3.65
C THR A 170 3.57 -14.03 -4.97
N PRO A 171 3.49 -14.73 -6.11
CA PRO A 171 3.55 -14.08 -7.42
C PRO A 171 2.48 -12.98 -7.53
N GLN A 172 2.81 -11.90 -8.23
CA GLN A 172 1.92 -10.75 -8.42
C GLN A 172 1.46 -10.70 -9.87
N GLY A 173 0.14 -10.69 -10.07
CA GLY A 173 -0.47 -10.33 -11.35
C GLY A 173 -0.32 -8.84 -11.65
N GLU A 174 0.23 -8.49 -12.80
CA GLU A 174 0.41 -7.10 -13.22
C GLU A 174 -0.91 -6.43 -13.62
N GLY A 175 -1.87 -7.22 -14.11
CA GLY A 175 -3.21 -6.72 -14.42
C GLY A 175 -3.91 -6.13 -13.19
N GLY A 176 -3.62 -6.65 -11.99
CA GLY A 176 -4.06 -6.12 -10.70
C GLY A 176 -3.45 -4.78 -10.27
N ARG A 177 -2.50 -4.24 -11.06
CA ARG A 177 -1.84 -2.94 -10.81
C ARG A 177 -1.98 -1.94 -11.96
N ALA A 178 -2.71 -2.31 -13.01
CA ALA A 178 -2.94 -1.49 -14.19
C ALA A 178 -4.03 -0.44 -13.95
N VAL A 179 -3.70 0.62 -13.19
CA VAL A 179 -4.63 1.73 -12.93
C VAL A 179 -4.97 2.47 -14.23
N THR A 180 -6.26 2.70 -14.49
CA THR A 180 -6.71 3.41 -15.70
C THR A 180 -7.44 4.73 -15.42
N THR A 181 -7.84 4.98 -14.17
CA THR A 181 -8.71 6.13 -13.83
C THR A 181 -7.89 7.23 -13.13
N PRO A 182 -7.79 8.43 -13.73
CA PRO A 182 -7.19 9.59 -13.06
C PRO A 182 -8.03 10.06 -11.88
N ALA A 183 -7.35 10.48 -10.82
CA ALA A 183 -7.93 11.04 -9.62
C ALA A 183 -8.24 12.54 -9.80
N THR A 184 -9.35 13.00 -9.22
CA THR A 184 -9.87 14.37 -9.38
C THR A 184 -9.92 15.12 -8.07
N ALA A 185 -9.95 16.45 -8.11
CA ALA A 185 -10.02 17.29 -6.91
C ALA A 185 -11.35 17.10 -6.17
N GLU A 186 -12.44 16.92 -6.92
CA GLU A 186 -13.81 16.84 -6.40
C GLU A 186 -14.13 15.49 -5.73
N ARG A 187 -13.36 14.44 -6.04
CA ARG A 187 -13.61 13.06 -5.59
C ARG A 187 -12.49 12.56 -4.69
N TYR A 188 -11.40 12.05 -5.23
CA TYR A 188 -10.23 11.66 -4.44
C TYR A 188 -9.65 12.84 -3.63
N GLY A 189 -9.49 14.00 -4.26
CA GLY A 189 -8.77 15.13 -3.70
C GLY A 189 -9.41 15.76 -2.47
N ARG A 190 -10.73 15.63 -2.31
CA ARG A 190 -11.48 16.12 -1.14
C ARG A 190 -11.35 15.24 0.11
N ILE A 191 -10.82 14.02 -0.02
CA ILE A 191 -10.69 13.09 1.11
C ILE A 191 -9.42 13.43 1.89
N PRO A 192 -9.48 13.51 3.24
CA PRO A 192 -8.29 13.66 4.08
C PRO A 192 -7.28 12.55 3.82
N ARG A 193 -6.02 12.94 3.59
CA ARG A 193 -4.92 12.03 3.25
C ARG A 193 -3.74 12.20 4.19
N LEU A 194 -3.17 11.09 4.65
CA LEU A 194 -1.90 11.03 5.36
C LEU A 194 -0.91 10.19 4.54
N TYR A 195 0.30 10.71 4.37
CA TYR A 195 1.43 9.97 3.83
C TYR A 195 2.45 9.69 4.95
N VAL A 196 2.79 8.41 5.13
CA VAL A 196 3.84 7.95 6.03
C VAL A 196 5.09 7.70 5.19
N GLU A 197 6.03 8.65 5.26
CA GLU A 197 7.34 8.51 4.64
C GLU A 197 8.20 7.50 5.40
N THR A 198 8.88 6.63 4.66
CA THR A 198 9.87 5.67 5.18
C THR A 198 11.26 6.12 4.74
N LEU A 199 12.03 6.67 5.68
CA LEU A 199 13.26 7.41 5.35
C LEU A 199 14.39 6.51 4.82
N ASP A 200 14.42 5.25 5.23
CA ASP A 200 15.46 4.27 4.88
C ASP A 200 14.94 3.22 3.86
N ASP A 201 13.84 3.56 3.17
CA ASP A 201 13.24 2.71 2.14
C ASP A 201 14.21 2.49 0.97
N ARG A 202 14.33 1.23 0.54
CA ARG A 202 15.17 0.81 -0.57
C ARG A 202 14.35 0.41 -1.80
N SER A 203 13.05 0.20 -1.65
CA SER A 203 12.13 -0.17 -2.71
C SER A 203 11.50 1.06 -3.33
N VAL A 204 10.73 1.81 -2.54
CA VAL A 204 10.17 3.11 -2.94
C VAL A 204 10.98 4.16 -2.22
N ILE A 205 12.19 4.44 -2.71
CA ILE A 205 13.13 5.34 -2.01
C ILE A 205 12.50 6.71 -1.75
N LEU A 206 12.93 7.40 -0.70
CA LEU A 206 12.36 8.70 -0.29
C LEU A 206 12.23 9.74 -1.43
N PRO A 207 13.19 9.90 -2.36
CA PRO A 207 13.00 10.76 -3.53
C PRO A 207 11.81 10.37 -4.42
N VAL A 208 11.56 9.07 -4.62
CA VAL A 208 10.39 8.58 -5.38
C VAL A 208 9.10 8.87 -4.59
N GLN A 209 9.09 8.62 -3.28
CA GLN A 209 7.93 8.94 -2.42
C GLN A 209 7.54 10.40 -2.55
N ARG A 210 8.52 11.32 -2.46
CA ARG A 210 8.30 12.76 -2.55
C ARG A 210 7.91 13.22 -3.95
N ALA A 211 8.48 12.62 -4.99
CA ALA A 211 8.07 12.89 -6.37
C ALA A 211 6.59 12.55 -6.58
N MET A 212 6.12 11.40 -6.10
CA MET A 212 4.70 11.03 -6.15
C MET A 212 3.82 11.99 -5.34
N GLN A 213 4.25 12.37 -4.12
CA GLN A 213 3.52 13.35 -3.29
C GLN A 213 3.37 14.71 -3.99
N ALA A 214 4.38 15.15 -4.74
CA ALA A 214 4.33 16.40 -5.49
C ALA A 214 3.27 16.38 -6.61
N LEU A 215 2.98 15.20 -7.18
CA LEU A 215 1.92 15.03 -8.18
C LEU A 215 0.52 15.06 -7.55
N ALA A 216 0.37 14.59 -6.31
CA ALA A 216 -0.90 14.55 -5.58
C ALA A 216 -0.86 15.39 -4.28
N PRO A 217 -0.78 16.73 -4.36
CA PRO A 217 -0.64 17.58 -3.20
C PRO A 217 -1.86 17.52 -2.25
N GLY A 218 -1.65 17.97 -1.02
CA GLY A 218 -2.68 18.11 0.01
C GLY A 218 -2.73 17.00 1.06
N ALA A 219 -1.85 15.99 0.99
CA ALA A 219 -1.69 15.03 2.08
C ALA A 219 -0.90 15.65 3.25
N SER A 220 -1.31 15.35 4.49
CA SER A 220 -0.45 15.50 5.66
C SER A 220 0.68 14.48 5.60
N VAL A 221 1.85 14.81 6.16
CA VAL A 221 3.03 13.95 6.09
C VAL A 221 3.58 13.68 7.48
N VAL A 222 3.94 12.42 7.73
CA VAL A 222 4.75 12.00 8.88
C VAL A 222 5.88 11.12 8.37
N SER A 223 7.08 11.24 8.94
CA SER A 223 8.25 10.48 8.48
C SER A 223 8.74 9.54 9.58
N LEU A 224 9.02 8.30 9.21
CA LEU A 224 9.54 7.26 10.10
C LEU A 224 10.97 6.87 9.69
N PRO A 225 11.91 6.75 10.64
CA PRO A 225 13.26 6.24 10.38
C PRO A 225 13.21 4.72 10.24
N THR A 226 12.62 4.26 9.14
CA THR A 226 12.41 2.86 8.80
C THR A 226 12.58 2.65 7.30
N GLY A 227 12.86 1.42 6.94
CA GLY A 227 12.73 0.81 5.63
C GLY A 227 11.29 0.64 5.17
N HIS A 228 11.11 -0.23 4.18
CA HIS A 228 9.90 -0.27 3.35
C HIS A 228 8.63 -0.71 4.07
N ALA A 229 8.76 -1.62 5.06
CA ALA A 229 7.62 -2.29 5.67
C ALA A 229 7.52 -2.04 7.19
N PRO A 230 7.24 -0.80 7.64
CA PRO A 230 7.10 -0.50 9.07
C PRO A 230 5.93 -1.26 9.73
N GLN A 231 4.96 -1.74 8.97
CA GLN A 231 3.90 -2.63 9.44
C GLN A 231 4.39 -4.05 9.84
N LEU A 232 5.64 -4.38 9.50
CA LEU A 232 6.33 -5.61 9.91
C LEU A 232 7.45 -5.32 10.91
N SER A 233 8.25 -4.28 10.67
CA SER A 233 9.46 -4.00 11.46
C SER A 233 9.27 -3.03 12.64
N ALA A 234 8.26 -2.16 12.57
CA ALA A 234 8.12 -1.01 13.46
C ALA A 234 6.65 -0.72 13.84
N THR A 235 5.88 -1.76 14.13
CA THR A 235 4.41 -1.71 14.26
C THR A 235 3.91 -0.69 15.28
N ALA A 236 4.55 -0.60 16.46
CA ALA A 236 4.17 0.37 17.48
C ALA A 236 4.36 1.81 16.99
N ARG A 237 5.51 2.10 16.36
CA ARG A 237 5.82 3.42 15.81
C ARG A 237 4.89 3.79 14.66
N LEU A 238 4.54 2.83 13.80
CA LEU A 238 3.53 3.05 12.76
C LEU A 238 2.16 3.36 13.38
N ALA A 239 1.78 2.67 14.45
CA ALA A 239 0.49 2.86 15.11
C ALA A 239 0.39 4.25 15.75
N GLU A 240 1.44 4.67 16.47
CA GLU A 240 1.56 6.02 17.03
C GLU A 240 1.41 7.11 15.96
N ALA A 241 1.95 6.87 14.76
CA ALA A 241 1.90 7.83 13.66
C ALA A 241 0.51 7.94 13.00
N ILE A 242 -0.23 6.84 12.87
CA ILE A 242 -1.47 6.84 12.05
C ILE A 242 -2.76 6.88 12.88
N ILE A 243 -2.79 6.34 14.10
CA ILE A 243 -4.00 6.30 14.93
C ILE A 243 -4.59 7.70 15.19
N PRO A 244 -3.79 8.75 15.51
CA PRO A 244 -4.33 10.10 15.69
C PRO A 244 -5.04 10.64 14.44
N PHE A 245 -4.55 10.27 13.25
CA PHE A 245 -5.18 10.66 11.99
C PHE A 245 -6.46 9.89 11.72
N LEU A 246 -6.52 8.61 12.12
CA LEU A 246 -7.71 7.75 11.97
C LEU A 246 -8.84 8.11 12.96
N ALA A 247 -8.55 8.90 13.99
CA ALA A 247 -9.54 9.35 14.94
C ALA A 247 -10.62 10.23 14.30
N PRO A 248 -11.85 10.23 14.85
CA PRO A 248 -12.85 11.22 14.49
C PRO A 248 -12.29 12.62 14.71
N CYS A 249 -12.63 13.57 13.83
CA CYS A 249 -12.39 14.97 14.14
C CYS A 249 -13.27 15.33 15.35
N PRO A 250 -12.73 16.01 16.39
CA PRO A 250 -13.53 16.50 17.49
C PRO A 250 -14.61 17.51 17.05
#